data_AF-A0A9D1JWV4-F1
#
_entry.id   AF-A0A9D1JWV4-F1
#
_cell.length_a   1.000
_cell.length_b   1.000
_cell.length_c   1.000
_cell.angle_alpha   90.00
_cell.angle_beta   90.00
_cell.angle_gamma   90.00
#
_symmetry.space_group_name_H-M   'P 1'
#
loop_
_entity.id
_entity.type
_entity.pdbx_description
1 polymer ?
#
loop_
_entity_poly.entity_id
_entity_poly.type
_entity_poly.pdbx_seq_one_letter_code
_entity_poly.pdbx_strand_id
1 'polypeptide(L)'
;MSSVKWIENKLNAPEYRPVTASDARAALEFWRGAPFYAPSPLVRLPGAARELGLGALALKDEGRRFGPGSFKLLGAGCAMARAMLGEGPLSWEAASNPPRSLRFYTATDGNHGRAVAYLARLLGQRA
;
A
#
# COMPACT_ATOMS: atom_id res chain seq x y z
N MET A 1 24.54 -6.51 -24.65
CA MET A 1 23.85 -6.01 -23.45
C MET A 1 24.90 -5.66 -22.42
N SER A 2 24.90 -4.44 -21.89
CA SER A 2 25.82 -4.05 -20.81
C SER A 2 25.50 -4.84 -19.53
N SER A 3 26.53 -5.36 -18.86
CA SER A 3 26.39 -6.06 -17.58
C SER A 3 25.72 -5.15 -16.53
N VAL A 4 24.73 -5.67 -15.80
CA VAL A 4 24.09 -4.98 -14.66
C VAL A 4 25.17 -4.67 -13.61
N LYS A 5 25.36 -3.39 -13.28
CA LYS A 5 26.29 -2.95 -12.24
C LYS A 5 25.56 -2.92 -10.89
N TRP A 6 25.87 -3.88 -10.03
CA TRP A 6 25.36 -3.93 -8.66
C TRP A 6 26.11 -2.92 -7.77
N ILE A 7 25.37 -2.21 -6.92
CA ILE A 7 25.93 -1.32 -5.90
C ILE A 7 25.34 -1.78 -4.56
N GLU A 8 26.19 -2.22 -3.66
CA GLU A 8 25.79 -2.59 -2.30
C GLU A 8 25.45 -1.33 -1.50
N ASN A 9 24.29 -1.33 -0.85
CA ASN A 9 23.86 -0.23 -0.01
C ASN A 9 24.28 -0.47 1.44
N LYS A 10 25.13 0.40 2.00
CA LYS A 10 25.69 0.29 3.36
C LYS A 10 24.84 1.02 4.42
N LEU A 11 23.53 1.12 4.23
CA LEU A 11 22.64 1.78 5.19
C LEU A 11 22.35 0.85 6.36
N ASN A 12 23.07 1.06 7.46
CA ASN A 12 22.70 0.58 8.79
C ASN A 12 21.97 1.72 9.51
N ALA A 13 20.63 1.69 9.51
CA ALA A 13 19.81 2.66 10.25
C ALA A 13 19.36 2.02 11.58
N PRO A 14 20.02 2.31 12.72
CA PRO A 14 19.71 1.70 14.00
C PRO A 14 18.29 2.04 14.52
N GLU A 15 17.67 3.09 14.00
CA GLU A 15 16.31 3.53 14.38
C GLU A 15 15.19 2.82 13.61
N TYR A 16 15.51 1.91 12.69
CA TYR A 16 14.49 1.21 11.93
C TYR A 16 13.73 0.23 12.83
N ARG A 17 12.49 0.59 13.18
CA ARG A 17 11.52 -0.36 13.73
C ARG A 17 10.88 -1.14 12.57
N PRO A 18 11.13 -2.45 12.43
CA PRO A 18 10.53 -3.23 11.37
C PRO A 18 9.01 -3.35 11.56
N VAL A 19 8.28 -3.28 10.45
CA VAL A 19 6.87 -3.71 10.39
C VAL A 19 6.80 -5.17 10.79
N THR A 20 6.00 -5.48 11.81
CA THR A 20 5.83 -6.85 12.28
C THR A 20 4.80 -7.61 11.43
N ALA A 21 4.81 -8.94 11.53
CA ALA A 21 3.76 -9.76 10.93
C ALA A 21 2.36 -9.41 11.48
N SER A 22 2.28 -8.94 12.73
CA SER A 22 1.03 -8.48 13.35
C SER A 22 0.54 -7.19 12.68
N ASP A 23 1.43 -6.21 12.47
CA ASP A 23 1.09 -4.96 11.79
C ASP A 23 0.59 -5.21 10.36
N ALA A 24 1.28 -6.09 9.63
CA ALA A 24 0.89 -6.48 8.28
C ALA A 24 -0.47 -7.20 8.25
N ARG A 25 -0.75 -8.06 9.23
CA ARG A 25 -2.03 -8.77 9.36
C ARG A 25 -3.16 -7.79 9.68
N ALA A 26 -2.96 -6.87 10.60
CA ALA A 26 -3.96 -5.84 10.93
C ALA A 26 -4.32 -4.98 9.70
N ALA A 27 -3.31 -4.55 8.93
CA ALA A 27 -3.55 -3.83 7.69
C ALA A 27 -4.27 -4.69 6.64
N LEU A 28 -3.92 -5.97 6.52
CA LEU A 28 -4.57 -6.89 5.59
C LEU A 28 -6.05 -7.12 5.95
N GLU A 29 -6.37 -7.32 7.23
CA GLU A 29 -7.75 -7.52 7.67
C GLU A 29 -8.61 -6.27 7.44
N PHE A 30 -8.06 -5.07 7.69
CA PHE A 30 -8.71 -3.82 7.30
C PHE A 30 -9.07 -3.82 5.82
N TRP A 31 -8.12 -4.13 4.94
CA TRP A 31 -8.37 -4.12 3.49
C TRP A 31 -9.29 -5.24 3.03
N ARG A 32 -9.26 -6.43 3.65
CA ARG A 32 -10.18 -7.55 3.35
C ARG A 32 -11.64 -7.19 3.64
N GLY A 33 -11.89 -6.28 4.57
CA GLY A 33 -13.23 -5.74 4.82
C GLY A 33 -13.76 -4.84 3.70
N ALA A 34 -12.91 -4.35 2.80
CA ALA A 34 -13.33 -3.52 1.69
C ALA A 34 -13.98 -4.37 0.58
N PRO A 35 -15.19 -4.04 0.09
CA PRO A 35 -15.94 -4.90 -0.83
C PRO A 35 -15.29 -5.07 -2.21
N PHE A 36 -14.35 -4.20 -2.56
CA PHE A 36 -13.61 -4.22 -3.83
C PHE A 36 -12.16 -4.69 -3.67
N TYR A 37 -11.74 -5.13 -2.47
CA TYR A 37 -10.39 -5.60 -2.26
C TYR A 37 -10.15 -6.91 -3.03
N ALA A 38 -9.01 -6.95 -3.71
CA ALA A 38 -8.46 -8.17 -4.26
C ALA A 38 -6.93 -8.17 -4.11
N PRO A 39 -6.30 -9.34 -3.89
CA PRO A 39 -4.85 -9.47 -4.03
C PRO A 39 -4.41 -9.07 -5.45
N SER A 40 -3.38 -8.23 -5.54
CA SER A 40 -2.73 -7.94 -6.82
C SER A 40 -1.98 -9.17 -7.34
N PRO A 41 -1.83 -9.33 -8.67
CA PRO A 41 -1.11 -10.47 -9.24
C PRO A 41 0.36 -10.56 -8.79
N LEU A 42 0.86 -11.78 -8.65
CA LEU A 42 2.28 -12.08 -8.57
C LEU A 42 2.69 -12.80 -9.86
N VAL A 43 3.26 -12.04 -10.80
CA VAL A 43 3.59 -12.52 -12.14
C VAL A 43 4.97 -13.17 -12.12
N ARG A 44 5.06 -14.46 -12.50
CA ARG A 44 6.35 -15.15 -12.64
C ARG A 44 7.01 -14.78 -13.96
N LEU A 45 8.31 -14.52 -13.94
CA LEU A 45 9.10 -14.06 -15.09
C LEU A 45 10.26 -15.03 -15.40
N PRO A 46 9.98 -16.26 -15.84
CA PRO A 46 11.01 -17.28 -16.04
C PRO A 46 12.01 -16.93 -17.16
N GLY A 47 11.59 -16.19 -18.19
CA GLY A 47 12.48 -15.73 -19.26
C GLY A 47 13.57 -14.79 -18.73
N ALA A 48 13.17 -13.73 -18.04
CA ALA A 48 14.08 -12.78 -17.43
C ALA A 48 14.93 -13.42 -16.32
N ALA A 49 14.39 -14.36 -15.55
CA ALA A 49 15.16 -15.12 -14.57
C ALA A 49 16.34 -15.86 -15.21
N ARG A 50 16.11 -16.55 -16.35
CA ARG A 50 17.18 -17.22 -17.10
C ARG A 50 18.22 -16.24 -17.64
N GLU A 51 17.78 -15.14 -18.24
CA GLU A 51 18.68 -14.12 -18.80
C GLU A 51 19.61 -13.52 -17.73
N LEU A 52 19.11 -13.35 -16.51
CA LEU A 52 19.87 -12.82 -15.37
C LEU A 52 20.63 -13.89 -14.56
N GLY A 53 20.50 -15.18 -14.90
CA GLY A 53 21.11 -16.27 -14.12
C GLY A 53 20.52 -16.48 -12.72
N LEU A 54 19.25 -16.09 -12.50
CA LEU A 54 18.55 -16.21 -11.22
C LEU A 54 17.71 -17.49 -11.14
N GLY A 55 17.56 -18.06 -9.93
CA GLY A 55 16.69 -19.23 -9.71
C GLY A 55 15.20 -18.94 -9.91
N ALA A 56 14.73 -17.75 -9.55
CA ALA A 56 13.38 -17.29 -9.81
C ALA A 56 13.31 -15.76 -9.84
N LEU A 57 12.39 -15.23 -10.63
CA LEU A 57 12.01 -13.82 -10.64
C LEU A 57 10.49 -13.70 -10.69
N ALA A 58 9.95 -12.82 -9.86
CA ALA A 58 8.53 -12.51 -9.83
C ALA A 58 8.30 -11.00 -9.67
N LEU A 59 7.26 -10.50 -10.33
CA LEU A 59 6.79 -9.12 -10.25
C LEU A 59 5.48 -9.07 -9.49
N LYS A 60 5.44 -8.27 -8.41
CA LYS A 60 4.20 -7.93 -7.73
C LYS A 60 3.53 -6.76 -8.46
N ASP A 61 2.48 -7.04 -9.24
CA ASP A 61 1.84 -6.05 -10.10
C ASP A 61 0.83 -5.18 -9.33
N GLU A 62 1.35 -4.14 -8.67
CA GLU A 62 0.55 -3.15 -7.95
C GLU A 62 -0.08 -2.08 -8.87
N GLY A 63 0.19 -2.10 -10.18
CA GLY A 63 -0.50 -1.22 -11.13
C GLY A 63 -2.00 -1.52 -11.20
N ARG A 64 -2.38 -2.76 -10.86
CA ARG A 64 -3.77 -3.22 -10.76
C ARG A 64 -4.39 -3.03 -9.38
N ARG A 65 -3.67 -2.41 -8.43
CA ARG A 65 -4.24 -2.07 -7.13
C ARG A 65 -5.36 -1.05 -7.36
N PHE A 66 -6.59 -1.54 -7.25
CA PHE A 66 -7.91 -0.91 -7.48
C PHE A 66 -7.99 0.63 -7.59
N GLY A 67 -9.02 1.13 -8.28
CA GLY A 67 -9.21 2.57 -8.43
C GLY A 67 -8.06 3.21 -9.23
N PRO A 68 -7.30 4.19 -8.68
CA PRO A 68 -6.28 4.94 -9.43
C PRO A 68 -5.02 4.16 -9.81
N GLY A 69 -4.84 2.90 -9.37
CA GLY A 69 -3.79 2.03 -9.88
C GLY A 69 -2.41 2.24 -9.25
N SER A 70 -2.29 2.10 -7.93
CA SER A 70 -0.97 2.05 -7.25
C SER A 70 -1.04 1.50 -5.83
N PHE A 71 0.08 1.00 -5.30
CA PHE A 71 0.17 0.48 -3.93
C PHE A 71 -0.06 1.54 -2.85
N LYS A 72 0.05 2.85 -3.16
CA LYS A 72 -0.01 3.94 -2.17
C LYS A 72 -1.38 4.07 -1.49
N LEU A 73 -2.42 3.48 -2.09
CA LEU A 73 -3.73 3.34 -1.46
C LEU A 73 -3.65 2.59 -0.13
N LEU A 74 -2.82 1.54 -0.04
CA LEU A 74 -2.79 0.65 1.12
C LEU A 74 -2.41 1.38 2.41
N GLY A 75 -1.33 2.17 2.35
CA GLY A 75 -0.87 2.97 3.48
C GLY A 75 -1.79 4.16 3.77
N ALA A 76 -2.22 4.87 2.72
CA ALA A 76 -3.11 6.03 2.86
C ALA A 76 -4.44 5.63 3.54
N GLY A 77 -5.05 4.52 3.12
CA GLY A 77 -6.32 4.05 3.69
C GLY A 77 -6.20 3.66 5.16
N CYS A 78 -5.16 2.91 5.54
CA CYS A 78 -4.90 2.60 6.94
C CYS A 78 -4.69 3.87 7.78
N ALA A 79 -3.93 4.86 7.27
CA ALA A 79 -3.68 6.11 7.98
C ALA A 79 -4.95 6.96 8.14
N MET A 80 -5.76 7.08 7.08
CA MET A 80 -7.03 7.79 7.10
C MET A 80 -8.03 7.11 8.05
N ALA A 81 -8.12 5.78 8.02
CA ALA A 81 -8.95 5.03 8.96
C ALA A 81 -8.52 5.28 10.41
N ARG A 82 -7.22 5.21 10.74
CA ARG A 82 -6.71 5.55 12.08
C ARG A 82 -7.07 6.99 12.47
N ALA A 83 -6.90 7.94 11.56
CA ALA A 83 -7.21 9.34 11.83
C ALA A 83 -8.69 9.56 12.14
N MET A 84 -9.60 8.82 11.48
CA MET A 84 -11.04 8.93 11.71
C MET A 84 -11.51 8.15 12.93
N LEU A 85 -11.03 6.93 13.14
CA LEU A 85 -11.49 6.02 14.19
C LEU A 85 -10.82 6.26 15.55
N GLY A 86 -9.62 6.84 15.58
CA GLY A 86 -8.83 6.98 16.81
C GLY A 86 -8.04 5.72 17.16
N GLU A 87 -7.78 5.52 18.45
CA GLU A 87 -7.10 4.33 18.95
C GLU A 87 -7.99 3.09 18.85
N GLY A 88 -7.41 1.95 18.48
CA GLY A 88 -8.12 0.68 18.36
C GLY A 88 -7.84 -0.08 17.07
N PRO A 89 -8.57 -1.19 16.84
CA PRO A 89 -8.43 -2.00 15.65
C PRO A 89 -8.94 -1.27 14.40
N LEU A 90 -8.25 -1.49 13.28
CA LEU A 90 -8.68 -0.97 11.99
C LEU A 90 -9.82 -1.84 11.43
N SER A 91 -10.90 -1.21 11.00
CA SER A 91 -12.02 -1.87 10.33
C SER A 91 -12.50 -1.01 9.16
N TRP A 92 -12.67 -1.64 7.99
CA TRP A 92 -13.23 -0.96 6.81
C TRP A 92 -14.68 -0.54 7.05
N GLU A 93 -15.47 -1.40 7.70
CA GLU A 93 -16.86 -1.13 8.06
C GLU A 93 -16.97 0.11 8.94
N ALA A 94 -16.17 0.17 10.01
CA ALA A 94 -16.13 1.34 10.89
C ALA A 94 -15.64 2.59 10.13
N ALA A 95 -14.63 2.47 9.27
CA ALA A 95 -14.13 3.59 8.48
C ALA A 95 -15.11 4.10 7.42
N SER A 96 -16.09 3.27 7.01
CA SER A 96 -17.15 3.65 6.08
C SER A 96 -18.26 4.46 6.75
N ASN A 97 -18.36 4.40 8.08
CA ASN A 97 -19.25 5.25 8.89
C ASN A 97 -18.51 5.73 10.17
N PRO A 98 -17.51 6.61 10.01
CA PRO A 98 -16.63 6.98 11.12
C PRO A 98 -17.33 7.93 12.11
N PRO A 99 -16.87 8.00 13.37
CA PRO A 99 -17.44 8.87 14.39
C PRO A 99 -17.19 10.38 14.14
N ARG A 100 -16.32 10.70 13.18
CA ARG A 100 -15.99 12.09 12.79
C ARG A 100 -15.68 12.15 11.31
N SER A 101 -16.09 13.27 10.69
CA SER A 101 -15.69 13.62 9.33
C SER A 101 -14.45 14.50 9.35
N LEU A 102 -13.51 14.24 8.44
CA LEU A 102 -12.24 14.95 8.32
C LEU A 102 -12.05 15.53 6.92
N ARG A 103 -11.18 16.55 6.85
CA ARG A 103 -10.58 17.01 5.60
C ARG A 103 -9.11 16.66 5.61
N PHE A 104 -8.67 15.89 4.63
CA PHE A 104 -7.29 15.47 4.46
C PHE A 104 -6.54 16.47 3.58
N TYR A 105 -5.26 16.67 3.87
CA TYR A 105 -4.37 17.50 3.07
C TYR A 105 -3.08 16.72 2.84
N THR A 106 -2.50 16.81 1.65
CA THR A 106 -1.22 16.15 1.34
C THR A 106 -0.49 16.86 0.21
N ALA A 107 0.84 16.92 0.31
CA ALA A 107 1.71 17.27 -0.81
C ALA A 107 2.10 15.98 -1.54
N THR A 108 2.16 16.01 -2.87
CA THR A 108 2.50 14.81 -3.63
C THR A 108 3.03 15.10 -5.03
N ASP A 109 3.91 14.23 -5.50
CA ASP A 109 4.30 14.16 -6.92
C ASP A 109 3.33 13.29 -7.76
N GLY A 110 2.28 12.72 -7.16
CA GLY A 110 1.25 11.97 -7.91
C GLY A 110 0.52 10.91 -7.09
N ASN A 111 1.05 9.68 -7.04
CA ASN A 111 0.34 8.50 -6.54
C ASN A 111 -0.20 8.65 -5.11
N HIS A 112 0.46 9.42 -4.24
CA HIS A 112 0.01 9.58 -2.85
C HIS A 112 -1.23 10.48 -2.78
N GLY A 113 -1.22 11.64 -3.44
CA GLY A 113 -2.41 12.51 -3.49
C GLY A 113 -3.56 11.89 -4.26
N ARG A 114 -3.29 11.14 -5.35
CA ARG A 114 -4.32 10.34 -6.03
C ARG A 114 -4.97 9.32 -5.07
N ALA A 115 -4.17 8.66 -4.23
CA ALA A 115 -4.68 7.74 -3.22
C ALA A 115 -5.54 8.45 -2.16
N VAL A 116 -5.04 9.55 -1.59
CA VAL A 116 -5.78 10.34 -0.57
C VAL A 116 -7.09 10.89 -1.14
N ALA A 117 -7.07 11.50 -2.32
CA ALA A 117 -8.26 12.05 -2.95
C ALA A 117 -9.29 10.96 -3.29
N TYR A 118 -8.84 9.82 -3.83
CA TYR A 118 -9.72 8.69 -4.14
C TYR A 118 -10.38 8.10 -2.88
N LEU A 119 -9.59 7.87 -1.83
CA LEU A 119 -10.09 7.30 -0.58
C LEU A 119 -10.99 8.28 0.19
N ALA A 120 -10.68 9.57 0.14
CA ALA A 120 -11.54 10.58 0.75
C ALA A 120 -12.92 10.56 0.12
N ARG A 121 -13.00 10.55 -1.23
CA ARG A 121 -14.27 10.40 -1.93
C ARG A 121 -14.99 9.10 -1.55
N LEU A 122 -14.27 7.98 -1.49
CA LEU A 122 -14.84 6.66 -1.22
C LEU A 122 -15.40 6.51 0.21
N LEU A 123 -14.76 7.15 1.19
CA LEU A 123 -15.14 7.11 2.61
C LEU A 123 -16.02 8.30 3.02
N GLY A 124 -16.54 9.08 2.07
CA GLY A 124 -17.41 10.23 2.36
C GLY A 124 -16.70 11.42 3.02
N GLN A 125 -15.38 11.53 2.86
CA GLN A 125 -14.53 12.56 3.43
C GLN A 125 -14.14 13.61 2.39
N ARG A 126 -13.45 14.68 2.84
CA ARG A 126 -12.90 15.71 1.95
C ARG A 126 -11.38 15.57 1.85
N ALA A 127 -10.82 15.90 0.70
CA ALA A 127 -9.39 16.03 0.44
C ALA A 127 -9.11 17.31 -0.35
#